data_AF-A0A0D2Y345-F1
#
_entry.id   AF-A0A0D2Y345-F1
#
_cell.length_a   1.000
_cell.length_b   1.000
_cell.length_c   1.000
_cell.angle_alpha   90.00
_cell.angle_beta   90.00
_cell.angle_gamma   90.00
#
_symmetry.space_group_name_H-M   'P 1'
#
loop_
_entity.id
_entity.type
_entity.pdbx_description
1 polymer ?
#
loop_
_entity_poly.entity_id
_entity_poly.type
_entity_poly.pdbx_seq_one_letter_code
_entity_poly.pdbx_strand_id
1 'polypeptide(L)'
;MPGVPSYKGCDACRKQKKKITDLRYDITCYGDFLRHIPARLGRNEALDASADALATTFSTLHRPQGYQTVDALTNQSISNPKVRLEKWFWDMLDNFKKNNPPSTPESAKAQQDGQDAGGIPSLSIRNLGRLPDFINDPELHRMEITCAYHRLCRDLRKLSEIVKAVTWAPGFSPTPMQLRLSRSYNSAYSVLLTVLVIIGQLMQAFDPYNLALVGEAALCSSEVVSLAHRISQYRPLGASHVPLTLAIAWAATDEPGMKRQLEETLEEYQQDWTVTQWMKVGYWWTDKFAELRGRLAPRVSQEEEEMLIRRGEGVELKGQQPADECCVM
;
A
#
# COMPACT_ATOMS: atom_id res chain seq x y z
N MET A 1 -43.53 -6.44 -11.13
CA MET A 1 -43.05 -7.53 -12.01
C MET A 1 -42.57 -8.68 -11.13
N PRO A 2 -43.14 -9.89 -11.25
CA PRO A 2 -42.59 -11.07 -10.59
C PRO A 2 -41.32 -11.51 -11.33
N GLY A 3 -40.20 -11.68 -10.61
CA GLY A 3 -38.97 -12.24 -11.20
C GLY A 3 -37.66 -11.51 -10.92
N VAL A 4 -37.62 -10.46 -10.08
CA VAL A 4 -36.33 -9.95 -9.60
C VAL A 4 -35.78 -10.98 -8.60
N PRO A 5 -34.59 -11.58 -8.84
CA PRO A 5 -34.01 -12.53 -7.90
C PRO A 5 -33.79 -11.83 -6.56
N SER A 6 -34.52 -12.25 -5.54
CA SER A 6 -34.26 -11.82 -4.18
C SER A 6 -32.86 -12.33 -3.80
N TYR A 7 -31.91 -11.42 -3.57
CA TYR A 7 -30.56 -11.72 -3.05
C TYR A 7 -30.60 -12.45 -1.70
N LYS A 8 -31.77 -12.48 -1.05
CA LYS A 8 -32.06 -13.28 0.14
C LYS A 8 -32.15 -14.76 -0.27
N GLY A 9 -31.00 -15.40 -0.46
CA GLY A 9 -30.92 -16.85 -0.61
C GLY A 9 -31.61 -17.56 0.55
N CYS A 10 -32.14 -18.76 0.32
CA CYS A 10 -32.84 -19.54 1.35
C CYS A 10 -31.90 -19.89 2.53
N ASP A 11 -32.47 -20.27 3.68
CA ASP A 11 -31.69 -20.57 4.89
C ASP A 11 -30.67 -21.70 4.70
N ALA A 12 -30.93 -22.63 3.78
CA ALA A 12 -29.96 -23.66 3.39
C ALA A 12 -28.74 -23.06 2.66
N CYS A 13 -28.97 -22.14 1.71
CA CYS A 13 -27.90 -21.43 1.01
C CYS A 13 -27.13 -20.47 1.94
N ARG A 14 -27.78 -19.89 2.96
CA ARG A 14 -27.12 -19.03 3.97
C ARG A 14 -26.21 -19.80 4.92
N LYS A 15 -26.57 -21.06 5.24
CA LYS A 15 -25.75 -21.97 6.06
C LYS A 15 -24.55 -22.52 5.29
N GLN A 16 -24.61 -22.58 3.97
CA GLN A 16 -23.47 -22.96 3.14
C GLN A 16 -22.43 -21.82 3.11
N LYS A 17 -21.24 -22.08 3.65
CA LYS A 17 -20.07 -21.23 3.40
C LYS A 17 -19.71 -21.34 1.92
N LYS A 18 -20.18 -20.41 1.08
CA LYS A 18 -19.71 -20.30 -0.31
C LYS A 18 -18.20 -20.06 -0.27
N LYS A 19 -17.43 -21.08 -0.65
CA LYS A 19 -15.97 -21.00 -0.75
C LYS A 19 -15.63 -20.37 -2.09
N ILE A 20 -15.00 -19.21 -2.08
CA ILE A 20 -14.45 -18.61 -3.30
C ILE A 20 -13.25 -19.45 -3.72
N THR A 21 -13.35 -20.20 -4.81
CA THR A 21 -12.30 -21.09 -5.31
C THR A 21 -11.28 -20.36 -6.18
N ASP A 22 -11.74 -19.37 -6.95
CA ASP A 22 -10.89 -18.54 -7.80
C ASP A 22 -10.29 -17.37 -7.00
N LEU A 23 -8.97 -17.36 -6.87
CA LEU A 23 -8.24 -16.36 -6.08
C LEU A 23 -8.27 -14.96 -6.69
N ARG A 24 -8.57 -14.84 -7.98
CA ARG A 24 -8.76 -13.56 -8.67
C ARG A 24 -9.95 -12.78 -8.11
N TYR A 25 -10.93 -13.47 -7.53
CA TYR A 25 -12.17 -12.89 -7.00
C TYR A 25 -12.35 -13.08 -5.49
N ASP A 26 -11.38 -13.72 -4.84
CA ASP A 26 -11.39 -13.83 -3.39
C ASP A 26 -11.08 -12.44 -2.82
N ILE A 27 -12.01 -11.81 -2.11
CA ILE A 27 -11.81 -10.46 -1.54
C ILE A 27 -11.27 -10.50 -0.10
N THR A 28 -10.93 -11.67 0.42
CA THR A 28 -10.54 -11.83 1.84
C THR A 28 -9.19 -11.19 2.19
N CYS A 29 -8.43 -10.67 1.21
CA CYS A 29 -7.29 -9.79 1.47
C CYS A 29 -7.65 -8.52 2.23
N TYR A 30 -8.91 -8.05 2.15
CA TYR A 30 -9.37 -6.87 2.88
C TYR A 30 -9.83 -7.17 4.31
N GLY A 31 -9.83 -8.45 4.71
CA GLY A 31 -10.10 -8.89 6.07
C GLY A 31 -10.91 -10.18 6.14
N ASP A 32 -10.59 -11.00 7.14
CA ASP A 32 -11.26 -12.29 7.37
C ASP A 32 -12.76 -12.13 7.67
N PHE A 33 -13.19 -10.97 8.17
CA PHE A 33 -14.60 -10.68 8.45
C PHE A 33 -15.50 -10.85 7.20
N LEU A 34 -14.96 -10.62 5.99
CA LEU A 34 -15.68 -10.79 4.72
C LEU A 34 -16.18 -12.23 4.52
N ARG A 35 -15.49 -13.24 5.09
CA ARG A 35 -15.93 -14.65 5.07
C ARG A 35 -17.20 -14.88 5.88
N HIS A 36 -17.48 -13.99 6.82
CA HIS A 36 -18.62 -14.09 7.73
C HIS A 36 -19.82 -13.27 7.25
N ILE A 37 -19.65 -12.40 6.24
CA ILE A 37 -20.75 -11.60 5.68
C ILE A 37 -21.89 -12.46 5.15
N PRO A 38 -21.67 -13.52 4.32
CA PRO A 38 -22.78 -14.30 3.76
C PRO A 38 -23.72 -14.91 4.80
N ALA A 39 -23.19 -15.30 5.97
CA ALA A 39 -23.97 -15.87 7.07
C ALA A 39 -24.75 -14.81 7.87
N ARG A 40 -24.44 -13.52 7.69
CA ARG A 40 -25.07 -12.39 8.38
C ARG A 40 -26.10 -11.66 7.50
N LEU A 41 -26.10 -11.90 6.18
CA LEU A 41 -27.10 -11.38 5.27
C LEU A 41 -28.51 -11.89 5.64
N GLY A 42 -29.49 -10.99 5.65
CA GLY A 42 -30.87 -11.21 6.07
C GLY A 42 -31.11 -11.09 7.57
N ARG A 43 -30.10 -10.76 8.38
CA ARG A 43 -30.20 -10.58 9.85
C ARG A 43 -29.90 -9.17 10.32
N ASN A 44 -29.37 -8.31 9.45
CA ASN A 44 -28.99 -6.95 9.78
C ASN A 44 -29.31 -6.05 8.59
N GLU A 45 -30.29 -5.16 8.76
CA GLU A 45 -30.78 -4.30 7.67
C GLU A 45 -29.68 -3.38 7.11
N ALA A 46 -28.78 -2.87 7.95
CA ALA A 46 -27.68 -2.01 7.49
C ALA A 46 -26.66 -2.78 6.65
N LEU A 47 -26.32 -4.01 7.06
CA LEU A 47 -25.47 -4.90 6.27
C LEU A 47 -26.15 -5.32 4.97
N ASP A 48 -27.46 -5.59 5.00
CA ASP A 48 -28.23 -5.95 3.83
C ASP A 48 -28.32 -4.79 2.83
N ALA A 49 -28.57 -3.57 3.32
CA ALA A 49 -28.55 -2.36 2.49
C ALA A 49 -27.16 -2.08 1.91
N SER A 50 -26.10 -2.29 2.68
CA SER A 50 -24.71 -2.14 2.21
C SER A 50 -24.34 -3.19 1.15
N ALA A 51 -24.74 -4.44 1.36
CA ALA A 51 -24.51 -5.53 0.43
C ALA A 51 -25.33 -5.39 -0.86
N ASP A 52 -26.57 -4.93 -0.76
CA ASP A 52 -27.44 -4.64 -1.89
C ASP A 52 -26.94 -3.43 -2.69
N ALA A 53 -26.51 -2.36 -2.01
CA ALA A 53 -25.84 -1.23 -2.63
C ALA A 53 -24.57 -1.69 -3.36
N LEU A 54 -23.70 -2.47 -2.72
CA LEU A 54 -22.48 -3.00 -3.35
C LEU A 54 -22.80 -3.88 -4.56
N ALA A 55 -23.76 -4.80 -4.46
CA ALA A 55 -24.15 -5.70 -5.54
C ALA A 55 -24.78 -4.95 -6.73
N THR A 56 -25.66 -3.99 -6.45
CA THR A 56 -26.27 -3.10 -7.44
C THR A 56 -25.21 -2.30 -8.16
N THR A 57 -24.28 -1.72 -7.40
CA THR A 57 -23.17 -0.94 -7.94
C THR A 57 -22.23 -1.81 -8.79
N PHE A 58 -21.89 -3.01 -8.33
CA PHE A 58 -21.06 -3.96 -9.07
C PHE A 58 -21.72 -4.42 -10.39
N SER A 59 -23.03 -4.67 -10.36
CA SER A 59 -23.80 -5.03 -11.57
C SER A 59 -23.88 -3.88 -12.58
N THR A 60 -23.84 -2.64 -12.10
CA THR A 60 -23.81 -1.43 -12.93
C THR A 60 -22.43 -1.19 -13.52
N LEU A 61 -21.36 -1.46 -12.76
CA LEU A 61 -19.97 -1.38 -13.21
C LEU A 61 -19.60 -2.37 -14.32
N HIS A 62 -20.30 -3.51 -14.43
CA HIS A 62 -20.07 -4.50 -15.48
C HIS A 62 -20.84 -4.25 -16.78
N ARG A 63 -21.54 -3.11 -16.92
CA ARG A 63 -22.20 -2.72 -18.16
C ARG A 63 -21.31 -1.73 -18.95
N PRO A 64 -21.08 -1.90 -20.26
CA PRO A 64 -20.10 -1.09 -21.03
C PRO A 64 -20.48 0.38 -21.28
N GLN A 65 -21.38 0.98 -20.52
CA GLN A 65 -21.89 2.33 -20.78
C GLN A 65 -21.94 3.18 -19.50
N GLY A 66 -20.98 4.10 -19.42
CA GLY A 66 -21.20 5.49 -18.99
C GLY A 66 -21.69 5.76 -17.57
N TYR A 67 -20.81 6.40 -16.80
CA TYR A 67 -21.04 7.29 -15.65
C TYR A 67 -21.26 6.70 -14.24
N GLN A 68 -20.20 6.91 -13.44
CA GLN A 68 -20.10 7.43 -12.07
C GLN A 68 -21.00 6.85 -10.96
N THR A 69 -20.37 6.15 -10.00
CA THR A 69 -20.41 6.42 -8.53
C THR A 69 -19.79 5.28 -7.69
N VAL A 70 -18.54 4.89 -8.00
CA VAL A 70 -17.68 4.06 -7.11
C VAL A 70 -16.33 4.70 -6.84
N ASP A 71 -16.09 5.85 -7.46
CA ASP A 71 -14.87 6.66 -7.30
C ASP A 71 -14.60 7.13 -5.87
N ALA A 72 -15.49 6.87 -4.90
CA ALA A 72 -15.34 7.29 -3.51
C ALA A 72 -14.93 6.17 -2.54
N LEU A 73 -15.29 4.91 -2.80
CA LEU A 73 -15.08 3.83 -1.80
C LEU A 73 -13.80 3.02 -2.05
N THR A 74 -13.35 2.93 -3.30
CA THR A 74 -12.10 2.23 -3.65
C THR A 74 -10.93 3.17 -3.97
N ASN A 75 -11.16 4.45 -4.27
CA ASN A 75 -10.07 5.37 -4.63
C ASN A 75 -9.27 5.96 -3.44
N GLN A 76 -9.78 6.06 -2.20
CA GLN A 76 -9.32 7.15 -1.32
C GLN A 76 -9.42 6.94 0.20
N SER A 77 -8.96 5.81 0.80
CA SER A 77 -9.02 5.65 2.28
C SER A 77 -7.68 5.66 3.03
N ILE A 78 -6.58 5.15 2.46
CA ILE A 78 -5.29 5.10 3.19
C ILE A 78 -4.36 6.22 2.73
N SER A 79 -4.37 6.51 1.44
CA SER A 79 -3.43 7.44 0.80
C SER A 79 -4.08 8.77 0.41
N ASN A 80 -5.41 8.91 0.50
CA ASN A 80 -6.07 10.19 0.33
C ASN A 80 -5.95 11.03 1.60
N PRO A 81 -5.20 12.14 1.59
CA PRO A 81 -5.03 12.97 2.78
C PRO A 81 -6.31 13.72 3.19
N LYS A 82 -7.32 13.84 2.30
CA LYS A 82 -8.65 14.39 2.66
C LYS A 82 -9.45 13.42 3.54
N VAL A 83 -9.04 12.16 3.52
CA VAL A 83 -9.37 10.98 4.34
C VAL A 83 -9.17 11.08 5.86
N ARG A 84 -9.64 12.07 6.62
CA ARG A 84 -9.35 12.07 8.08
C ARG A 84 -10.28 11.12 8.84
N LEU A 85 -9.69 10.15 9.53
CA LEU A 85 -10.42 9.26 10.44
C LEU A 85 -10.72 10.01 11.74
N GLU A 86 -11.96 10.47 11.89
CA GLU A 86 -12.40 11.21 13.07
C GLU A 86 -12.40 10.37 14.35
N LYS A 87 -12.43 11.04 15.51
CA LYS A 87 -12.39 10.42 16.84
C LYS A 87 -13.37 9.27 17.00
N TRP A 88 -14.60 9.41 16.49
CA TRP A 88 -15.63 8.38 16.60
C TRP A 88 -15.23 7.04 15.95
N PHE A 89 -14.44 7.06 14.88
CA PHE A 89 -13.97 5.86 14.20
C PHE A 89 -12.99 5.08 15.09
N TRP A 90 -12.08 5.81 15.75
CA TRP A 90 -11.13 5.23 16.69
C TRP A 90 -11.81 4.70 17.94
N ASP A 91 -12.77 5.45 18.48
CA ASP A 91 -13.59 5.02 19.61
C ASP A 91 -14.40 3.76 19.24
N MET A 92 -14.94 3.69 18.01
CA MET A 92 -15.63 2.51 17.50
C MET A 92 -14.72 1.28 17.38
N LEU A 93 -13.48 1.43 16.88
CA LEU A 93 -12.51 0.33 16.82
C LEU A 93 -12.11 -0.18 18.21
N ASP A 94 -11.88 0.73 19.15
CA ASP A 94 -11.52 0.38 20.52
C ASP A 94 -12.70 -0.31 21.24
N ASN A 95 -13.93 0.17 21.02
CA ASN A 95 -15.15 -0.45 21.54
C ASN A 95 -15.43 -1.81 20.89
N PHE A 96 -15.15 -1.97 19.59
CA PHE A 96 -15.30 -3.26 18.90
C PHE A 96 -14.40 -4.33 19.52
N LYS A 97 -13.13 -3.99 19.80
CA LYS A 97 -12.20 -4.91 20.48
C LYS A 97 -12.65 -5.24 21.91
N LYS A 98 -13.11 -4.24 22.67
CA LYS A 98 -13.62 -4.43 24.04
C LYS A 98 -14.88 -5.30 24.08
N ASN A 99 -15.79 -5.11 23.13
CA ASN A 99 -17.09 -5.77 23.09
C ASN A 99 -17.05 -7.16 22.44
N ASN A 100 -15.95 -7.52 21.76
CA ASN A 100 -15.74 -8.84 21.19
C ASN A 100 -14.46 -9.47 21.77
N PRO A 101 -14.44 -9.78 23.08
CA PRO A 101 -13.31 -10.49 23.66
C PRO A 101 -13.21 -11.90 23.03
N PRO A 102 -12.00 -12.49 23.00
CA PRO A 102 -11.80 -13.85 22.50
C PRO A 102 -12.76 -14.81 23.21
N SER A 103 -13.62 -15.45 22.43
CA SER A 103 -14.73 -16.30 22.93
C SER A 103 -14.25 -17.60 23.58
N THR A 104 -12.99 -17.98 23.39
CA THR A 104 -12.38 -19.17 23.99
C THR A 104 -10.96 -18.91 24.52
N PRO A 105 -10.50 -19.65 25.54
CA PRO A 105 -9.11 -19.60 26.01
C PRO A 105 -8.09 -19.87 24.89
N GLU A 106 -8.44 -20.73 23.93
CA GLU A 106 -7.63 -21.01 22.74
C GLU A 106 -7.54 -19.81 21.80
N SER A 107 -8.63 -19.08 21.59
CA SER A 107 -8.63 -17.84 20.80
C SER A 107 -7.89 -16.70 21.51
N ALA A 108 -7.92 -16.66 22.85
CA ALA A 108 -7.15 -15.72 23.64
C ALA A 108 -5.64 -16.02 23.53
N LYS A 109 -5.26 -17.29 23.68
CA LYS A 109 -3.87 -17.75 23.46
C LYS A 109 -3.42 -17.49 22.02
N ALA A 110 -4.21 -17.83 21.00
CA ALA A 110 -3.85 -17.55 19.60
C ALA A 110 -3.73 -16.06 19.28
N GLN A 111 -4.51 -15.19 19.94
CA GLN A 111 -4.43 -13.74 19.79
C GLN A 111 -3.22 -13.15 20.51
N GLN A 112 -2.84 -13.72 21.65
CA GLN A 112 -1.67 -13.34 22.44
C GLN A 112 -0.38 -13.88 21.79
N ASP A 113 -0.34 -15.15 21.40
CA ASP A 113 0.69 -15.77 20.58
C ASP A 113 0.81 -15.08 19.21
N GLY A 114 -0.28 -14.60 18.60
CA GLY A 114 -0.23 -13.83 17.35
C GLY A 114 0.33 -12.40 17.51
N GLN A 115 0.20 -11.81 18.70
CA GLN A 115 0.85 -10.55 19.07
C GLN A 115 2.34 -10.76 19.40
N ASP A 116 2.66 -11.86 20.08
CA ASP A 116 4.02 -12.20 20.54
C ASP A 116 4.88 -12.90 19.47
N ALA A 117 4.28 -13.63 18.51
CA ALA A 117 4.97 -14.28 17.37
C ALA A 117 5.33 -13.31 16.23
N GLY A 118 5.28 -12.01 16.50
CA GLY A 118 5.68 -10.98 15.57
C GLY A 118 4.67 -10.76 14.45
N GLY A 119 3.47 -10.31 14.82
CA GLY A 119 2.61 -9.59 13.87
C GLY A 119 3.38 -8.46 13.17
N ILE A 120 2.86 -7.97 12.04
CA ILE A 120 3.46 -6.89 11.26
C ILE A 120 2.84 -5.58 11.75
N PRO A 121 3.44 -4.84 12.71
CA PRO A 121 2.73 -3.79 13.39
C PRO A 121 2.40 -2.63 12.45
N SER A 122 3.23 -2.39 11.43
CA SER A 122 2.99 -1.35 10.42
C SER A 122 1.70 -1.53 9.61
N LEU A 123 1.19 -2.77 9.49
CA LEU A 123 -0.10 -3.05 8.85
C LEU A 123 -1.31 -2.89 9.77
N SER A 124 -1.09 -2.56 11.05
CA SER A 124 -2.21 -2.30 11.95
C SER A 124 -2.98 -1.05 11.49
N ILE A 125 -4.31 -1.13 11.56
CA ILE A 125 -5.19 -0.03 11.14
C ILE A 125 -4.88 1.29 11.86
N ARG A 126 -4.38 1.22 13.10
CA ARG A 126 -3.96 2.39 13.88
C ARG A 126 -2.72 3.06 13.30
N ASN A 127 -1.75 2.28 12.79
CA ASN A 127 -0.55 2.85 12.16
C ASN A 127 -0.87 3.37 10.75
N LEU A 128 -1.68 2.64 9.97
CA LEU A 128 -2.09 3.07 8.63
C LEU A 128 -2.94 4.36 8.67
N GLY A 129 -3.83 4.49 9.66
CA GLY A 129 -4.68 5.67 9.78
C GLY A 129 -3.98 6.94 10.25
N ARG A 130 -2.67 6.89 10.60
CA ARG A 130 -1.84 8.09 10.86
C ARG A 130 -1.26 8.69 9.58
N LEU A 131 -1.30 7.95 8.47
CA LEU A 131 -0.72 8.39 7.20
C LEU A 131 -1.29 9.73 6.69
N PRO A 132 -2.62 9.99 6.78
CA PRO A 132 -3.16 11.30 6.41
C PRO A 132 -2.59 12.46 7.24
N ASP A 133 -2.38 12.27 8.55
CA ASP A 133 -1.79 13.31 9.41
C ASP A 133 -0.32 13.56 9.01
N PHE A 134 0.43 12.50 8.69
CA PHE A 134 1.81 12.63 8.22
C PHE A 134 1.93 13.36 6.87
N ILE A 135 0.95 13.20 5.98
CA ILE A 135 0.93 13.87 4.66
C ILE A 135 0.47 15.33 4.78
N ASN A 136 -0.51 15.62 5.65
CA ASN A 136 -1.05 16.96 5.78
C ASN A 136 -0.18 17.86 6.65
N ASP A 137 0.26 17.34 7.81
CA ASP A 137 0.94 18.08 8.87
C ASP A 137 2.30 17.44 9.26
N PRO A 138 3.19 17.08 8.30
CA PRO A 138 4.45 16.38 8.56
C PRO A 138 5.34 17.09 9.59
N GLU A 139 5.35 18.42 9.61
CA GLU A 139 6.15 19.25 10.51
C GLU A 139 5.87 18.94 11.99
N LEU A 140 4.61 18.63 12.33
CA LEU A 140 4.19 18.29 13.69
C LEU A 140 4.54 16.85 14.08
N HIS A 141 4.89 16.02 13.09
CA HIS A 141 5.00 14.57 13.24
C HIS A 141 6.39 14.02 12.85
N ARG A 142 7.43 14.87 12.73
CA ARG A 142 8.77 14.46 12.25
C ARG A 142 9.31 13.21 12.94
N MET A 143 9.28 13.17 14.28
CA MET A 143 9.77 12.02 15.03
C MET A 143 8.91 10.76 14.77
N GLU A 144 7.59 10.90 14.70
CA GLU A 144 6.68 9.80 14.43
C GLU A 144 6.88 9.22 13.02
N ILE A 145 7.11 10.09 12.02
CA ILE A 145 7.44 9.72 10.65
C ILE A 145 8.76 8.94 10.61
N THR A 146 9.80 9.43 11.28
CA THR A 146 11.09 8.72 11.38
C THR A 146 10.94 7.35 12.05
N CYS A 147 10.18 7.26 13.16
CA CYS A 147 9.92 5.98 13.81
C CYS A 147 9.11 5.03 12.92
N ALA A 148 8.11 5.56 12.19
CA ALA A 148 7.32 4.79 11.24
C ALA A 148 8.18 4.25 10.10
N TYR A 149 9.10 5.06 9.56
CA TYR A 149 10.03 4.66 8.51
C TYR A 149 10.88 3.44 8.91
N HIS A 150 11.60 3.54 10.04
CA HIS A 150 12.44 2.44 10.51
C HIS A 150 11.63 1.16 10.82
N ARG A 151 10.41 1.33 11.33
CA ARG A 151 9.49 0.21 11.56
C ARG A 151 9.06 -0.44 10.25
N LEU A 152 8.68 0.35 9.25
CA LEU A 152 8.33 -0.12 7.91
C LEU A 152 9.49 -0.88 7.27
N CYS A 153 10.72 -0.36 7.33
CA CYS A 153 11.90 -1.06 6.80
C CYS A 153 12.12 -2.43 7.46
N ARG A 154 11.97 -2.52 8.78
CA ARG A 154 12.10 -3.79 9.51
C ARG A 154 10.98 -4.78 9.15
N ASP A 155 9.74 -4.30 9.12
CA ASP A 155 8.56 -5.10 8.81
C ASP A 155 8.58 -5.59 7.36
N LEU A 156 9.02 -4.74 6.42
CA LEU A 156 9.16 -5.08 5.02
C LEU A 156 10.24 -6.16 4.81
N ARG A 157 11.39 -6.06 5.50
CA ARG A 157 12.40 -7.13 5.48
C ARG A 157 11.83 -8.46 5.98
N LYS A 158 11.11 -8.45 7.10
CA LYS A 158 10.45 -9.66 7.62
C LYS A 158 9.45 -10.23 6.60
N LEU A 159 8.64 -9.38 5.99
CA LEU A 159 7.63 -9.81 5.04
C LEU A 159 8.24 -10.27 3.70
N SER A 160 9.35 -9.69 3.27
CA SER A 160 10.10 -10.13 2.09
C SER A 160 10.56 -11.59 2.25
N GLU A 161 11.09 -11.96 3.42
CA GLU A 161 11.49 -13.34 3.70
C GLU A 161 10.28 -14.30 3.71
N ILE A 162 9.14 -13.88 4.25
CA ILE A 162 7.90 -14.67 4.20
C ILE A 162 7.43 -14.81 2.74
N VAL A 163 7.41 -13.73 1.97
CA VAL A 163 7.01 -13.72 0.55
C VAL A 163 7.90 -14.67 -0.27
N LYS A 164 9.21 -14.66 -0.04
CA LYS A 164 10.14 -15.62 -0.66
C LYS A 164 9.78 -17.07 -0.28
N ALA A 165 9.52 -17.34 0.99
CA ALA A 165 9.15 -18.68 1.47
C ALA A 165 7.81 -19.20 0.92
N VAL A 166 6.88 -18.29 0.56
CA VAL A 166 5.59 -18.62 -0.07
C VAL A 166 5.58 -18.39 -1.58
N THR A 167 6.75 -18.23 -2.19
CA THR A 167 6.95 -18.21 -3.66
C THR A 167 7.64 -19.50 -4.05
N TRP A 168 7.13 -20.18 -5.09
CA TRP A 168 7.62 -21.50 -5.49
C TRP A 168 8.32 -21.45 -6.85
N ALA A 169 9.20 -22.42 -7.09
CA ALA A 169 9.86 -22.59 -8.38
C ALA A 169 8.83 -22.94 -9.48
N PRO A 170 9.12 -22.58 -10.75
CA PRO A 170 8.29 -22.98 -11.88
C PRO A 170 8.02 -24.50 -11.89
N GLY A 171 6.77 -24.90 -12.09
CA GLY A 171 6.36 -26.31 -12.13
C GLY A 171 5.91 -26.90 -10.78
N PHE A 172 6.09 -26.19 -9.66
CA PHE A 172 5.47 -26.58 -8.40
C PHE A 172 3.94 -26.43 -8.48
N SER A 173 3.20 -27.42 -7.96
CA SER A 173 1.73 -27.40 -7.89
C SER A 173 1.27 -27.11 -6.46
N PRO A 174 1.10 -25.84 -6.08
CA PRO A 174 0.71 -25.46 -4.73
C PRO A 174 -0.73 -25.85 -4.41
N THR A 175 -0.96 -26.20 -3.15
CA THR A 175 -2.32 -26.42 -2.64
C THR A 175 -3.12 -25.11 -2.64
N PRO A 176 -4.48 -25.17 -2.66
CA PRO A 176 -5.31 -23.96 -2.57
C PRO A 176 -5.05 -23.12 -1.30
N MET A 177 -4.65 -23.75 -0.19
CA MET A 177 -4.28 -23.05 1.03
C MET A 177 -2.97 -22.26 0.86
N GLN A 178 -1.96 -22.90 0.26
CA GLN A 178 -0.67 -22.27 -0.04
C GLN A 178 -0.85 -21.05 -0.96
N LEU A 179 -1.65 -21.18 -2.01
CA LEU A 179 -1.94 -20.05 -2.92
C LEU A 179 -2.63 -18.88 -2.20
N ARG A 180 -3.60 -19.14 -1.32
CA ARG A 180 -4.24 -18.09 -0.50
C ARG A 180 -3.24 -17.38 0.40
N LEU A 181 -2.38 -18.17 1.05
CA LEU A 181 -1.35 -17.64 1.95
C LEU A 181 -0.37 -16.74 1.17
N SER A 182 0.12 -17.23 0.02
CA SER A 182 1.01 -16.48 -0.86
C SER A 182 0.39 -15.17 -1.31
N ARG A 183 -0.85 -15.21 -1.81
CA ARG A 183 -1.57 -13.99 -2.21
C ARG A 183 -1.74 -13.01 -1.03
N SER A 184 -2.14 -13.50 0.15
CA SER A 184 -2.35 -12.66 1.33
C SER A 184 -1.07 -11.93 1.73
N TYR A 185 0.07 -12.63 1.77
CA TYR A 185 1.36 -12.02 2.11
C TYR A 185 1.87 -11.06 1.03
N ASN A 186 1.66 -11.37 -0.25
CA ASN A 186 1.99 -10.43 -1.33
C ASN A 186 1.11 -9.16 -1.28
N SER A 187 -0.17 -9.29 -0.91
CA SER A 187 -1.05 -8.12 -0.73
C SER A 187 -0.58 -7.25 0.44
N ALA A 188 -0.25 -7.87 1.57
CA ALA A 188 0.35 -7.20 2.72
C ALA A 188 1.67 -6.49 2.35
N TYR A 189 2.48 -7.14 1.50
CA TYR A 189 3.76 -6.62 1.04
C TYR A 189 3.59 -5.40 0.14
N SER A 190 2.62 -5.43 -0.77
CA SER A 190 2.30 -4.26 -1.60
C SER A 190 1.83 -3.06 -0.77
N VAL A 191 0.99 -3.28 0.24
CA VAL A 191 0.54 -2.21 1.14
C VAL A 191 1.72 -1.62 1.91
N LEU A 192 2.61 -2.46 2.46
CA LEU A 192 3.82 -1.97 3.13
C LEU A 192 4.73 -1.18 2.19
N LEU A 193 4.97 -1.66 0.97
CA LEU A 193 5.75 -0.93 -0.04
C LEU A 193 5.12 0.43 -0.35
N THR A 194 3.80 0.48 -0.53
CA THR A 194 3.08 1.74 -0.79
C THR A 194 3.34 2.76 0.31
N VAL A 195 3.17 2.35 1.57
CA VAL A 195 3.38 3.22 2.72
C VAL A 195 4.86 3.58 2.85
N LEU A 196 5.78 2.65 2.61
CA LEU A 196 7.22 2.90 2.65
C LEU A 196 7.64 3.93 1.60
N VAL A 197 7.11 3.87 0.38
CA VAL A 197 7.38 4.87 -0.67
C VAL A 197 6.90 6.25 -0.22
N ILE A 198 5.67 6.37 0.30
CA ILE A 198 5.14 7.66 0.79
C ILE A 198 5.99 8.22 1.94
N ILE A 199 6.27 7.40 2.96
CA ILE A 199 7.07 7.81 4.12
C ILE A 199 8.51 8.13 3.70
N GLY A 200 9.08 7.37 2.75
CA GLY A 200 10.40 7.63 2.17
C GLY A 200 10.47 8.98 1.48
N GLN A 201 9.44 9.37 0.73
CA GLN A 201 9.33 10.71 0.14
C GLN A 201 9.23 11.81 1.21
N LEU A 202 8.49 11.57 2.30
CA LEU A 202 8.47 12.50 3.44
C LEU A 202 9.85 12.61 4.11
N MET A 203 10.56 11.51 4.29
CA MET A 203 11.92 11.50 4.84
C MET A 203 12.89 12.28 3.94
N GLN A 204 12.83 12.10 2.61
CA GLN A 204 13.62 12.87 1.66
C GLN A 204 13.24 14.35 1.65
N ALA A 205 11.97 14.69 1.85
CA ALA A 205 11.55 16.08 1.96
C ALA A 205 12.15 16.77 3.20
N PHE A 206 12.32 16.05 4.32
CA PHE A 206 13.02 16.56 5.50
C PHE A 206 14.55 16.61 5.36
N ASP A 207 15.12 15.72 4.56
CA ASP A 207 16.57 15.57 4.39
C ASP A 207 16.93 15.28 2.91
N PRO A 208 16.89 16.30 2.04
CA PRO A 208 17.03 16.12 0.58
C PRO A 208 18.41 15.61 0.14
N TYR A 209 19.44 15.81 0.97
CA TYR A 209 20.83 15.47 0.65
C TYR A 209 21.22 14.06 1.09
N ASN A 210 20.28 13.32 1.69
CA ASN A 210 20.53 11.97 2.17
C ASN A 210 20.48 10.95 1.04
N LEU A 211 21.64 10.68 0.45
CA LEU A 211 21.80 9.72 -0.65
C LEU A 211 21.34 8.30 -0.31
N ALA A 212 21.33 7.91 0.98
CA ALA A 212 20.82 6.60 1.37
C ALA A 212 19.31 6.48 1.11
N LEU A 213 18.55 7.54 1.39
CA LEU A 213 17.11 7.57 1.13
C LEU A 213 16.80 7.54 -0.37
N VAL A 214 17.65 8.14 -1.20
CA VAL A 214 17.52 8.09 -2.67
C VAL A 214 17.74 6.67 -3.17
N GLY A 215 18.80 5.99 -2.70
CA GLY A 215 19.06 4.59 -3.03
C GLY A 215 17.93 3.66 -2.59
N GLU A 216 17.40 3.86 -1.38
CA GLU A 216 16.26 3.07 -0.87
C GLU A 216 14.99 3.27 -1.71
N ALA A 217 14.70 4.49 -2.18
CA ALA A 217 13.57 4.75 -3.07
C ALA A 217 13.71 4.08 -4.45
N ALA A 218 14.93 4.04 -5.01
CA ALA A 218 15.18 3.33 -6.27
C ALA A 218 14.94 1.82 -6.13
N LEU A 219 15.43 1.23 -5.03
CA LEU A 219 15.17 -0.19 -4.70
C LEU A 219 13.67 -0.46 -4.51
N CYS A 220 12.96 0.42 -3.81
CA CYS A 220 11.51 0.28 -3.63
C CYS A 220 10.75 0.32 -4.97
N SER A 221 11.14 1.20 -5.89
CA SER A 221 10.49 1.32 -7.21
C SER A 221 10.66 0.05 -8.04
N SER A 222 11.88 -0.50 -8.08
CA SER A 222 12.17 -1.78 -8.74
C SER A 222 11.39 -2.95 -8.13
N GLU A 223 11.28 -2.97 -6.79
CA GLU A 223 10.54 -3.99 -6.08
C GLU A 223 9.03 -3.90 -6.35
N VAL A 224 8.47 -2.70 -6.50
CA VAL A 224 7.07 -2.49 -6.88
C VAL A 224 6.77 -3.08 -8.26
N VAL A 225 7.63 -2.84 -9.26
CA VAL A 225 7.50 -3.46 -10.59
C VAL A 225 7.57 -4.98 -10.49
N SER A 226 8.57 -5.51 -9.77
CA SER A 226 8.76 -6.96 -9.59
C SER A 226 7.56 -7.63 -8.91
N LEU A 227 7.00 -6.97 -7.89
CA LEU A 227 5.79 -7.42 -7.22
C LEU A 227 4.60 -7.44 -8.18
N ALA A 228 4.38 -6.36 -8.93
CA ALA A 228 3.27 -6.25 -9.88
C ALA A 228 3.28 -7.39 -10.91
N HIS A 229 4.44 -7.76 -11.44
CA HIS A 229 4.57 -8.91 -12.32
C HIS A 229 4.25 -10.23 -11.61
N ARG A 230 4.76 -10.44 -10.39
CA ARG A 230 4.57 -11.67 -9.60
C ARG A 230 3.11 -11.97 -9.28
N ILE A 231 2.31 -10.94 -9.00
CA ILE A 231 0.91 -11.10 -8.60
C ILE A 231 -0.11 -10.81 -9.72
N SER A 232 0.36 -10.56 -10.94
CA SER A 232 -0.48 -10.35 -12.13
C SER A 232 -1.50 -11.48 -12.35
N GLN A 233 -1.16 -12.73 -12.02
CA GLN A 233 -2.07 -13.88 -12.10
C GLN A 233 -3.32 -13.78 -11.21
N TYR A 234 -3.30 -12.91 -10.20
CA TYR A 234 -4.42 -12.69 -9.28
C TYR A 234 -5.31 -11.51 -9.70
N ARG A 235 -5.05 -10.89 -10.85
CA ARG A 235 -5.91 -9.86 -11.44
C ARG A 235 -7.30 -10.42 -11.81
N PRO A 236 -8.38 -9.63 -11.74
CA PRO A 236 -8.37 -8.22 -11.34
C PRO A 236 -8.40 -8.04 -9.81
N LEU A 237 -9.40 -8.57 -9.08
CA LEU A 237 -9.64 -8.16 -7.69
C LEU A 237 -8.54 -8.57 -6.71
N GLY A 238 -7.91 -9.73 -6.93
CA GLY A 238 -6.83 -10.23 -6.07
C GLY A 238 -5.56 -9.37 -6.08
N ALA A 239 -5.37 -8.54 -7.10
CA ALA A 239 -4.25 -7.61 -7.28
C ALA A 239 -4.71 -6.13 -7.40
N SER A 240 -5.94 -5.82 -7.00
CA SER A 240 -6.57 -4.49 -7.12
C SER A 240 -5.90 -3.36 -6.33
N HIS A 241 -4.98 -3.69 -5.42
CA HIS A 241 -4.17 -2.71 -4.69
C HIS A 241 -2.92 -2.27 -5.46
N VAL A 242 -2.45 -3.07 -6.43
CA VAL A 242 -1.21 -2.82 -7.18
C VAL A 242 -1.23 -1.53 -8.01
N PRO A 243 -2.33 -1.15 -8.69
CA PRO A 243 -2.35 0.08 -9.49
C PRO A 243 -2.05 1.34 -8.67
N LEU A 244 -2.53 1.40 -7.43
CA LEU A 244 -2.24 2.51 -6.51
C LEU A 244 -0.75 2.53 -6.14
N THR A 245 -0.18 1.38 -5.82
CA THR A 245 1.25 1.23 -5.52
C THR A 245 2.12 1.68 -6.70
N LEU A 246 1.78 1.26 -7.92
CA LEU A 246 2.46 1.63 -9.16
C LEU A 246 2.39 3.14 -9.41
N ALA A 247 1.20 3.75 -9.29
CA ALA A 247 1.01 5.18 -9.49
C ALA A 247 1.82 6.02 -8.49
N ILE A 248 1.88 5.61 -7.23
CA ILE A 248 2.67 6.29 -6.19
C ILE A 248 4.17 6.10 -6.42
N ALA A 249 4.62 4.89 -6.79
CA ALA A 249 6.01 4.63 -7.11
C ALA A 249 6.46 5.43 -8.35
N TRP A 250 5.61 5.53 -9.37
CA TRP A 250 5.85 6.34 -10.56
C TRP A 250 6.04 7.82 -10.21
N ALA A 251 5.25 8.32 -9.28
CA ALA A 251 5.36 9.69 -8.79
C ALA A 251 6.60 9.95 -7.91
N ALA A 252 7.15 8.90 -7.28
CA ALA A 252 8.22 8.98 -6.30
C ALA A 252 9.63 8.78 -6.88
N THR A 253 9.75 8.34 -8.13
CA THR A 253 11.03 8.23 -8.83
C THR A 253 11.17 9.36 -9.85
N ASP A 254 12.39 9.78 -10.15
CA ASP A 254 12.70 10.69 -11.27
C ASP A 254 13.53 10.00 -12.36
N GLU A 255 13.87 8.71 -12.17
CA GLU A 255 14.66 7.93 -13.11
C GLU A 255 13.81 7.57 -14.36
N PRO A 256 14.20 8.01 -15.57
CA PRO A 256 13.36 7.89 -16.77
C PRO A 256 13.04 6.43 -17.17
N GLY A 257 14.00 5.51 -17.01
CA GLY A 257 13.80 4.10 -17.33
C GLY A 257 12.77 3.43 -16.42
N MET A 258 12.89 3.65 -15.11
CA MET A 258 11.96 3.18 -14.10
C MET A 258 10.57 3.81 -14.27
N LYS A 259 10.47 5.12 -14.58
CA LYS A 259 9.18 5.75 -14.90
C LYS A 259 8.47 5.04 -16.05
N ARG A 260 9.20 4.75 -17.13
CA ARG A 260 8.65 4.02 -18.28
C ARG A 260 8.17 2.61 -17.89
N GLN A 261 8.98 1.86 -17.14
CA GLN A 261 8.57 0.51 -16.70
C GLN A 261 7.33 0.54 -15.81
N LEU A 262 7.24 1.50 -14.89
CA LEU A 262 6.08 1.68 -14.02
C LEU A 262 4.84 2.07 -14.82
N GLU A 263 4.99 2.94 -15.83
CA GLU A 263 3.91 3.37 -16.72
C GLU A 263 3.39 2.20 -17.59
N GLU A 264 4.28 1.48 -18.26
CA GLU A 264 3.94 0.28 -19.05
C GLU A 264 3.20 -0.76 -18.18
N THR A 265 3.72 -1.04 -16.99
CA THR A 265 3.06 -1.97 -16.06
C THR A 265 1.70 -1.43 -15.60
N LEU A 266 1.58 -0.13 -15.34
CA LEU A 266 0.33 0.48 -14.91
C LEU A 266 -0.73 0.48 -16.02
N GLU A 267 -0.35 0.65 -17.27
CA GLU A 267 -1.23 0.52 -18.43
C GLU A 267 -1.82 -0.89 -18.55
N GLU A 268 -1.02 -1.94 -18.31
CA GLU A 268 -1.53 -3.31 -18.27
C GLU A 268 -2.62 -3.44 -17.21
N TYR A 269 -2.38 -2.95 -16.00
CA TYR A 269 -3.31 -3.00 -14.87
C TYR A 269 -4.54 -2.09 -15.07
N GLN A 270 -4.41 -1.00 -15.83
CA GLN A 270 -5.52 -0.09 -16.17
C GLN A 270 -6.63 -0.80 -16.97
N GLN A 271 -6.30 -1.89 -17.68
CA GLN A 271 -7.27 -2.69 -18.45
C GLN A 271 -8.30 -3.40 -17.55
N ASP A 272 -7.99 -3.62 -16.27
CA ASP A 272 -8.88 -4.30 -15.33
C ASP A 272 -10.01 -3.39 -14.81
N TRP A 273 -9.76 -2.08 -14.73
CA TRP A 273 -10.71 -1.10 -14.22
C TRP A 273 -10.65 0.18 -15.05
N THR A 274 -11.75 0.53 -15.72
CA THR A 274 -11.81 1.73 -16.57
C THR A 274 -12.29 2.97 -15.82
N VAL A 275 -12.79 2.81 -14.59
CA VAL A 275 -13.39 3.89 -13.79
C VAL A 275 -12.31 4.85 -13.27
N THR A 276 -11.27 4.31 -12.64
CA THR A 276 -10.16 5.10 -12.11
C THR A 276 -9.07 5.23 -13.16
N GLN A 277 -8.70 6.46 -13.51
CA GLN A 277 -7.53 6.72 -14.36
C GLN A 277 -6.28 6.81 -13.48
N TRP A 278 -5.53 5.71 -13.37
CA TRP A 278 -4.43 5.59 -12.42
C TRP A 278 -3.27 6.55 -12.70
N MET A 279 -3.02 6.88 -13.96
CA MET A 279 -2.03 7.90 -14.30
C MET A 279 -2.38 9.28 -13.72
N LYS A 280 -3.66 9.66 -13.64
CA LYS A 280 -4.07 10.90 -12.97
C LYS A 280 -3.76 10.88 -11.48
N VAL A 281 -3.87 9.71 -10.85
CA VAL A 281 -3.46 9.52 -9.45
C VAL A 281 -1.96 9.72 -9.31
N GLY A 282 -1.16 9.18 -10.25
CA GLY A 282 0.29 9.40 -10.32
C GLY A 282 0.64 10.88 -10.38
N TYR A 283 0.07 11.64 -11.32
CA TYR A 283 0.30 13.09 -11.43
C TYR A 283 -0.06 13.85 -10.16
N TRP A 284 -1.21 13.52 -9.54
CA TRP A 284 -1.59 14.14 -8.27
C TRP A 284 -0.55 13.89 -7.17
N TRP A 285 0.02 12.69 -7.10
CA TRP A 285 1.10 12.39 -6.16
C TRP A 285 2.40 13.12 -6.49
N THR A 286 2.73 13.29 -7.77
CA THR A 286 3.89 14.09 -8.18
C THR A 286 3.77 15.51 -7.67
N ASP A 287 2.62 16.14 -7.87
CA ASP A 287 2.34 17.49 -7.37
C ASP A 287 2.41 17.54 -5.83
N LYS A 288 1.85 16.52 -5.17
CA LYS A 288 1.87 16.46 -3.69
C LYS A 288 3.28 16.28 -3.12
N PHE A 289 4.11 15.42 -3.72
CA PHE A 289 5.50 15.27 -3.30
C PHE A 289 6.34 16.51 -3.60
N ALA A 290 6.08 17.21 -4.71
CA ALA A 290 6.71 18.49 -5.00
C ALA A 290 6.32 19.57 -3.97
N GLU A 291 5.04 19.67 -3.62
CA GLU A 291 4.54 20.55 -2.55
C GLU A 291 5.26 20.27 -1.22
N LEU A 292 5.32 19.00 -0.81
CA LEU A 292 5.96 18.58 0.44
C LEU A 292 7.46 18.89 0.45
N ARG A 293 8.18 18.61 -0.64
CA ARG A 293 9.60 18.96 -0.77
C ARG A 293 9.81 20.47 -0.64
N GLY A 294 9.02 21.28 -1.35
CA GLY A 294 9.14 22.74 -1.27
C GLY A 294 8.82 23.30 0.12
N ARG A 295 7.89 22.68 0.84
CA ARG A 295 7.46 23.11 2.17
C ARG A 295 8.43 22.70 3.28
N LEU A 296 9.04 21.53 3.16
CA LEU A 296 9.90 20.92 4.19
C LEU A 296 11.40 21.07 3.94
N ALA A 297 11.82 21.43 2.72
CA ALA A 297 13.23 21.61 2.40
C ALA A 297 13.91 22.52 3.44
N PRO A 298 15.09 22.12 3.96
CA PRO A 298 15.86 22.99 4.85
C PRO A 298 16.06 24.33 4.16
N ARG A 299 15.60 25.41 4.79
CA ARG A 299 15.97 26.76 4.37
C ARG A 299 17.43 26.96 4.76
N VAL A 300 18.33 26.46 3.93
CA VAL A 300 19.74 26.86 4.00
C VAL A 300 19.72 28.38 3.88
N SER A 301 20.22 29.10 4.88
CA SER A 301 20.34 30.56 4.74
C SER A 301 21.28 30.83 3.56
N GLN A 302 21.05 31.90 2.79
CA GLN A 302 21.95 32.24 1.67
C GLN A 302 23.43 32.27 2.08
N GLU A 303 23.72 32.58 3.35
CA GLU A 303 25.07 32.60 3.93
C GLU A 303 25.69 31.20 4.10
N GLU A 304 24.89 30.17 4.40
CA GLU A 304 25.35 28.78 4.51
C GLU A 304 25.58 28.15 3.14
N GLU A 305 24.76 28.52 2.14
CA GLU A 305 24.92 28.10 0.74
C GLU A 305 26.19 28.71 0.14
N GLU A 306 26.45 30.00 0.34
CA GLU A 306 27.72 30.64 -0.03
C GLU A 306 28.93 30.03 0.70
N MET A 307 28.80 29.66 1.97
CA MET A 307 29.89 29.01 2.72
C MET A 307 30.23 27.61 2.18
N LEU A 308 29.23 26.82 1.79
CA LEU A 308 29.44 25.50 1.20
C LEU A 308 30.07 25.59 -0.20
N ILE A 309 29.65 26.56 -1.01
CA ILE A 309 30.23 26.83 -2.33
C ILE A 309 31.70 27.24 -2.19
N ARG A 310 32.02 28.20 -1.31
CA ARG A 310 33.41 28.62 -1.04
C ARG A 310 34.30 27.49 -0.51
N ARG A 311 33.72 26.54 0.23
CA ARG A 311 34.45 25.39 0.78
C ARG A 311 34.70 24.31 -0.28
N GLY A 312 33.81 24.17 -1.28
CA GLY A 312 34.02 23.31 -2.45
C GLY A 312 35.06 23.85 -3.43
N GLU A 313 35.05 25.17 -3.69
CA GLU A 313 36.03 25.84 -4.56
C GLU A 313 37.47 25.81 -3.99
N GLY A 314 37.61 25.68 -2.67
CA GLY A 314 38.91 25.54 -2.00
C GLY A 314 39.60 24.18 -2.20
N VAL A 315 38.91 23.18 -2.75
CA VAL A 315 39.44 21.82 -2.95
C VAL A 315 40.02 21.62 -4.37
N GLU A 316 39.65 22.45 -5.35
CA GLU A 316 40.06 22.26 -6.76
C GLU A 316 41.43 22.85 -7.16
N LEU A 317 42.22 23.43 -6.24
CA LEU A 317 43.51 24.07 -6.62
C LEU A 317 44.75 23.64 -5.83
N LYS A 318 44.76 22.44 -5.24
CA LYS A 318 46.00 21.83 -4.71
C LYS A 318 46.17 20.39 -5.17
N GLY A 319 46.56 20.21 -6.42
CA GLY A 319 46.85 18.87 -6.94
C GLY A 319 47.33 18.80 -8.39
N GLN A 320 48.09 19.78 -8.89
CA GLN A 320 48.93 19.56 -10.07
C GLN A 320 50.38 19.41 -9.61
N GLN A 321 50.79 18.15 -9.40
CA GLN A 321 52.19 17.76 -9.54
C GLN A 321 52.33 16.97 -10.85
N PRO A 322 53.38 17.24 -11.65
CA PRO A 322 53.53 16.65 -12.96
C PRO A 322 53.79 15.14 -12.86
N ALA A 323 53.19 14.40 -13.78
CA ALA A 323 53.46 12.99 -14.02
C ALA A 323 54.89 12.85 -14.56
N ASP A 324 55.83 12.44 -13.72
CA ASP A 324 56.98 11.64 -14.12
C ASP A 324 57.58 10.98 -12.87
N GLU A 325 58.08 9.76 -13.06
CA GLU A 325 58.73 8.86 -12.09
C GLU A 325 57.82 8.10 -11.11
N CYS A 326 57.36 6.91 -11.53
CA CYS A 326 57.87 5.70 -10.86
C CYS A 326 57.64 4.46 -11.72
N CYS A 327 58.71 4.05 -12.40
CA CYS A 327 58.90 2.72 -12.96
C CYS A 327 59.73 1.91 -11.95
N VAL A 328 59.32 0.64 -11.73
CA VAL A 328 60.14 -0.50 -11.28
C VAL A 328 60.65 -0.50 -9.82
N MET A 329 60.11 -1.41 -9.02
CA MET A 329 60.76 -2.64 -8.53
C MET A 329 59.72 -3.57 -7.88
#